data_AF-A0A1R3IW65-F1
#
_entry.id   AF-A0A1R3IW65-F1
#
_cell.length_a   1.000
_cell.length_b   1.000
_cell.length_c   1.000
_cell.angle_alpha   90.00
_cell.angle_beta   90.00
_cell.angle_gamma   90.00
#
_symmetry.space_group_name_H-M   'P 1'
#
loop_
_entity.id
_entity.type
_entity.pdbx_description
1 polymer ?
#
loop_
_entity_poly.entity_id
_entity_poly.type
_entity_poly.pdbx_seq_one_letter_code
_entity_poly.pdbx_strand_id
1 'polypeptide(L)'
;MKGKINLPTKIIKFKLKFEVEKQFGTPGAFVIENEDKHEFFLKSATLQYIVPERKHESFHFKCNSWVYPLDKTGVKRIFFLNQLYLPSKTPPGLVELRKKEVEKLRGKRLKDEIKPWDRVYDYDYYNDLGDPDNGREYARPVLGGHQFPYPRRLKTGRPACQHDESAECRPAGCFQVYVPPDERLSHEKQEEVINNLADALIHFITGKPRSESHRDTSKFDSPEEIFDFFSDKEVRELEGWVMQKLQKLVPTDILNQVVATTETSRNLVNSQLPSIIAEDKYAWLYDGEFGRQMLAGTNPVRIRLLKDYSEIERTNWPNDDTGKTIQEVRKGRIQEGRSKILNVSSGCAGVDR
;
A
#
# COMPACT_ATOMS: atom_id res chain seq x y z
N MET A 1 -6.34 29.98 -3.38
CA MET A 1 -7.34 29.34 -2.48
C MET A 1 -6.82 29.42 -1.05
N LYS A 2 -7.70 29.66 -0.07
CA LYS A 2 -7.32 29.81 1.35
C LYS A 2 -6.60 28.55 1.82
N GLY A 3 -5.37 28.69 2.32
CA GLY A 3 -4.63 27.60 2.95
C GLY A 3 -5.50 26.95 4.01
N LYS A 4 -5.79 25.65 3.84
CA LYS A 4 -6.44 24.85 4.88
C LYS A 4 -5.49 24.87 6.07
N ILE A 5 -5.83 25.67 7.06
CA ILE A 5 -5.21 25.64 8.37
C ILE A 5 -5.28 24.19 8.83
N ASN A 6 -4.12 23.59 9.09
CA ASN A 6 -4.00 22.27 9.70
C ASN A 6 -4.55 22.40 11.13
N LEU A 7 -5.88 22.31 11.27
CA LEU A 7 -6.53 22.36 12.56
C LEU A 7 -6.14 21.07 13.29
N PRO A 8 -5.53 21.15 14.49
CA PRO A 8 -5.22 19.96 15.26
C PRO A 8 -6.52 19.17 15.48
N THR A 9 -6.47 17.85 15.26
CA THR A 9 -7.62 16.95 15.45
C THR A 9 -8.24 17.20 16.82
N LYS A 10 -9.35 17.95 16.85
CA LYS A 10 -10.00 18.36 18.09
C LYS A 10 -10.80 17.20 18.62
N ILE A 11 -10.28 16.53 19.65
CA ILE A 11 -11.04 15.50 20.36
C ILE A 11 -12.09 16.19 21.23
N ILE A 12 -13.36 16.04 20.86
CA ILE A 12 -14.49 16.52 21.63
C ILE A 12 -14.93 15.40 22.58
N LYS A 13 -15.17 15.76 23.85
CA LYS A 13 -15.63 14.81 24.87
C LYS A 13 -17.06 15.15 25.27
N PHE A 14 -17.94 14.16 25.19
CA PHE A 14 -19.33 14.26 25.64
C PHE A 14 -19.50 13.46 26.92
N LYS A 15 -20.29 13.99 27.86
CA LYS A 15 -20.70 13.29 29.07
C LYS A 15 -22.16 12.90 28.92
N LEU A 16 -22.43 11.62 28.99
CA LEU A 16 -23.77 11.04 28.89
C LEU A 16 -24.11 10.35 30.21
N LYS A 17 -25.40 10.32 30.55
CA LYS A 17 -25.94 9.59 31.70
C LYS A 17 -27.02 8.65 31.20
N PHE A 18 -26.96 7.40 31.65
CA PHE A 18 -27.93 6.37 31.32
C PHE A 18 -28.53 5.84 32.61
N GLU A 19 -29.84 5.69 32.64
CA GLU A 19 -30.53 4.98 33.71
C GLU A 19 -30.71 3.53 33.30
N VAL A 20 -30.33 2.61 34.18
CA VAL A 20 -30.43 1.17 33.95
C VAL A 20 -31.01 0.51 35.19
N GLU A 21 -31.69 -0.62 35.01
CA GLU A 21 -32.23 -1.40 36.11
C GLU A 21 -31.14 -1.89 37.07
N LYS A 22 -31.48 -2.10 38.34
CA LYS A 22 -30.53 -2.59 39.35
C LYS A 22 -29.90 -3.93 38.95
N GLN A 23 -30.63 -4.78 38.22
CA GLN A 23 -30.17 -6.07 37.72
C GLN A 23 -29.54 -6.04 36.30
N PHE A 24 -29.23 -4.86 35.74
CA PHE A 24 -28.65 -4.74 34.39
C PHE A 24 -27.33 -5.52 34.19
N GLY A 25 -26.62 -5.84 35.28
CA GLY A 25 -25.39 -6.61 35.24
C GLY A 25 -24.17 -5.75 34.93
N THR A 26 -23.33 -6.21 33.98
CA THR A 26 -22.08 -5.56 33.55
C THR A 26 -22.19 -5.17 32.08
N PRO A 27 -21.88 -3.92 31.67
CA PRO A 27 -22.03 -3.50 30.29
C PRO A 27 -20.94 -4.13 29.42
N GLY A 28 -21.35 -4.99 28.48
CA GLY A 28 -20.42 -5.70 27.59
C GLY A 28 -20.28 -5.09 26.18
N ALA A 29 -21.25 -4.28 25.76
CA ALA A 29 -21.28 -3.60 24.47
C ALA A 29 -22.18 -2.36 24.56
N PHE A 30 -22.01 -1.42 23.64
CA PHE A 30 -22.98 -0.36 23.39
C PHE A 30 -23.23 -0.21 21.89
N VAL A 31 -24.39 0.36 21.56
CA VAL A 31 -24.79 0.68 20.20
C VAL A 31 -24.81 2.20 20.04
N ILE A 32 -24.34 2.68 18.91
CA ILE A 32 -24.38 4.09 18.54
C ILE A 32 -25.04 4.25 17.17
N GLU A 33 -25.85 5.30 17.07
CA GLU A 33 -26.58 5.71 15.88
C GLU A 33 -26.17 7.15 15.59
N ASN A 34 -25.83 7.42 14.34
CA ASN A 34 -25.52 8.77 13.90
C ASN A 34 -26.70 9.28 13.08
N GLU A 35 -27.50 10.15 13.69
CA GLU A 35 -28.63 10.83 13.03
C GLU A 35 -28.22 12.16 12.38
N ASP A 36 -26.94 12.56 12.51
CA ASP A 36 -26.42 13.75 11.85
C ASP A 36 -26.12 13.50 10.37
N LYS A 37 -25.91 14.60 9.62
CA LYS A 37 -25.59 14.57 8.18
C LYS A 37 -24.16 14.13 7.88
N HIS A 38 -23.26 14.19 8.86
CA HIS A 38 -21.82 13.98 8.68
C HIS A 38 -21.34 12.84 9.56
N GLU A 39 -20.40 12.06 9.06
CA GLU A 39 -19.69 11.06 9.83
C GLU A 39 -18.78 11.69 10.88
N PHE A 40 -18.49 10.93 11.94
CA PHE A 40 -17.47 11.29 12.92
C PHE A 40 -16.61 10.09 13.28
N PHE A 41 -15.38 10.34 13.72
CA PHE A 41 -14.48 9.29 14.18
C PHE A 41 -14.64 9.05 15.68
N LEU A 42 -15.20 7.91 16.06
CA LEU A 42 -15.36 7.53 17.47
C LEU A 42 -14.05 6.92 17.99
N LYS A 43 -13.32 7.69 18.82
CA LYS A 43 -12.06 7.22 19.41
C LYS A 43 -12.29 6.15 20.48
N SER A 44 -13.09 6.47 21.50
CA SER A 44 -13.34 5.56 22.62
C SER A 44 -14.55 5.99 23.44
N ALA A 45 -15.14 5.06 24.18
CA ALA A 45 -16.11 5.35 25.23
C ALA A 45 -15.63 4.78 26.57
N THR A 46 -16.03 5.42 27.67
CA THR A 46 -15.78 4.93 29.03
C THR A 46 -17.07 5.08 29.84
N LEU A 47 -17.58 3.98 30.36
CA LEU A 47 -18.76 3.95 31.22
C LEU A 47 -18.35 3.71 32.67
N GLN A 48 -19.03 4.37 33.61
CA GLN A 48 -18.82 4.21 35.04
C GLN A 48 -20.17 4.13 35.73
N TYR A 49 -20.33 3.19 36.67
CA TYR A 49 -21.51 3.16 37.52
C TYR A 49 -21.51 4.33 38.51
N ILE A 50 -22.63 5.03 38.60
CA ILE A 50 -22.86 6.11 39.55
C ILE A 50 -23.79 5.55 40.64
N VAL A 51 -23.29 4.56 41.41
CA VAL A 51 -24.05 3.95 42.52
C VAL A 51 -23.17 3.99 43.78
N PRO A 52 -23.63 4.57 44.90
CA PRO A 52 -22.82 4.71 46.12
C PRO A 52 -22.31 3.38 46.70
N GLU A 53 -23.06 2.30 46.49
CA GLU A 53 -22.82 0.98 47.09
C GLU A 53 -21.95 0.05 46.22
N ARG A 54 -21.70 0.40 44.94
CA ARG A 54 -20.84 -0.39 44.06
C ARG A 54 -19.44 0.21 44.01
N LYS A 55 -18.44 -0.67 43.93
CA LYS A 55 -17.05 -0.27 43.62
C LYS A 55 -17.05 0.55 42.33
N HIS A 56 -16.26 1.63 42.31
CA HIS A 56 -16.05 2.45 41.10
C HIS A 56 -15.34 1.61 40.02
N GLU A 57 -16.13 0.88 39.25
CA GLU A 57 -15.65 0.14 38.09
C GLU A 57 -15.84 0.99 36.83
N SER A 58 -14.81 0.98 36.00
CA SER A 58 -14.75 1.74 34.75
C SER A 58 -14.64 0.78 33.58
N PHE A 59 -15.57 0.87 32.65
CA PHE A 59 -15.70 -0.01 31.49
C PHE A 59 -15.23 0.74 30.25
N HIS A 60 -14.09 0.32 29.70
CA HIS A 60 -13.45 1.01 28.59
C HIS A 60 -13.70 0.31 27.25
N PHE A 61 -14.11 1.09 26.25
CA PHE A 61 -14.41 0.65 24.90
C PHE A 61 -13.45 1.34 23.92
N LYS A 62 -12.53 0.57 23.33
CA LYS A 62 -11.61 1.07 22.32
C LYS A 62 -12.28 0.95 20.95
N CYS A 63 -12.70 2.07 20.38
CA CYS A 63 -13.56 2.10 19.21
C CYS A 63 -12.76 2.30 17.91
N ASN A 64 -11.99 3.39 17.83
CA ASN A 64 -11.16 3.78 16.69
C ASN A 64 -11.81 3.50 15.32
N SER A 65 -13.02 4.02 15.10
CA SER A 65 -13.76 3.75 13.87
C SER A 65 -14.65 4.92 13.46
N TRP A 66 -14.84 5.06 12.15
CA TRP A 66 -15.78 6.02 11.56
C TRP A 66 -17.22 5.59 11.77
N VAL A 67 -18.06 6.46 12.34
CA VAL A 67 -19.50 6.25 12.48
C VAL A 67 -20.22 7.12 11.45
N TYR A 68 -20.67 6.47 10.37
CA TYR A 68 -21.41 7.12 9.30
C TYR A 68 -22.88 7.33 9.67
N PRO A 69 -23.54 8.33 9.05
CA PRO A 69 -24.97 8.54 9.16
C PRO A 69 -25.82 7.27 8.93
N LEU A 70 -26.88 7.11 9.72
CA LEU A 70 -27.76 5.95 9.70
C LEU A 70 -28.54 5.85 8.38
N ASP A 71 -28.87 6.98 7.77
CA ASP A 71 -29.53 7.07 6.46
C ASP A 71 -28.67 6.49 5.32
N LYS A 72 -27.34 6.61 5.41
CA LYS A 72 -26.39 6.03 4.44
C LYS A 72 -26.19 4.54 4.65
N THR A 73 -26.00 4.14 5.90
CA THR A 73 -25.57 2.77 6.24
C THR A 73 -26.74 1.80 6.41
N GLY A 74 -27.92 2.29 6.82
CA GLY A 74 -29.07 1.47 7.21
C GLY A 74 -28.82 0.56 8.42
N VAL A 75 -27.65 0.66 9.08
CA VAL A 75 -27.24 -0.24 10.15
C VAL A 75 -26.64 0.49 11.34
N LYS A 76 -27.08 0.10 12.54
CA LYS A 76 -26.54 0.60 13.81
C LYS A 76 -25.14 0.04 14.05
N ARG A 77 -24.26 0.86 14.64
CA ARG A 77 -22.88 0.49 14.96
C ARG A 77 -22.78 -0.03 16.38
N ILE A 78 -22.13 -1.18 16.55
CA ILE A 78 -21.90 -1.80 17.85
C ILE A 78 -20.41 -1.75 18.21
N PHE A 79 -20.11 -1.49 19.47
CA PHE A 79 -18.77 -1.51 20.03
C PHE A 79 -18.74 -2.37 21.29
N PHE A 80 -17.74 -3.24 21.40
CA PHE A 80 -17.59 -4.16 22.52
C PHE A 80 -16.62 -3.61 23.56
N LEU A 81 -16.80 -4.04 24.80
CA LEU A 81 -15.87 -3.78 25.89
C LEU A 81 -14.48 -4.29 25.52
N ASN A 82 -13.42 -3.61 25.98
CA ASN A 82 -12.03 -4.01 25.73
C ASN A 82 -11.62 -5.23 26.58
N GLN A 83 -12.36 -6.33 26.46
CA GLN A 83 -12.10 -7.62 27.09
C GLN A 83 -11.98 -8.71 26.03
N LEU A 84 -11.01 -9.62 26.21
CA LEU A 84 -10.67 -10.63 25.23
C LEU A 84 -11.37 -11.95 25.55
N TYR A 85 -12.16 -12.45 24.59
CA TYR A 85 -12.86 -13.73 24.71
C TYR A 85 -12.63 -14.62 23.50
N LEU A 86 -12.24 -15.87 23.76
CA LEU A 86 -12.41 -16.95 22.77
C LEU A 86 -13.90 -17.12 22.43
N PRO A 87 -14.25 -17.61 21.22
CA PRO A 87 -15.65 -17.85 20.86
C PRO A 87 -16.43 -18.63 21.92
N SER A 88 -15.85 -19.72 22.45
CA SER A 88 -16.45 -20.56 23.50
C SER A 88 -16.58 -19.90 24.88
N LYS A 89 -15.84 -18.81 25.12
CA LYS A 89 -15.86 -18.05 26.39
C LYS A 89 -16.59 -16.71 26.28
N THR A 90 -17.24 -16.44 25.14
CA THR A 90 -17.99 -15.20 24.96
C THR A 90 -19.19 -15.19 25.91
N PRO A 91 -19.39 -14.14 26.73
CA PRO A 91 -20.54 -14.07 27.63
C PRO A 91 -21.86 -14.31 26.87
N PRO A 92 -22.83 -15.07 27.42
CA PRO A 92 -24.04 -15.48 26.70
C PRO A 92 -24.80 -14.32 26.04
N GLY A 93 -24.91 -13.17 26.73
CA GLY A 93 -25.56 -11.97 26.20
C GLY A 93 -24.83 -11.29 25.03
N LEU A 94 -23.58 -11.64 24.75
CA LEU A 94 -22.77 -11.08 23.66
C LEU A 94 -22.60 -12.05 22.47
N VAL A 95 -22.98 -13.33 22.61
CA VAL A 95 -22.75 -14.36 21.58
C VAL A 95 -23.45 -13.99 20.28
N GLU A 96 -24.73 -13.63 20.34
CA GLU A 96 -25.50 -13.27 19.15
C GLU A 96 -25.01 -11.96 18.52
N LEU A 97 -24.67 -10.97 19.35
CA LEU A 97 -24.14 -9.68 18.90
C LEU A 97 -22.81 -9.86 18.17
N ARG A 98 -21.91 -10.69 18.71
CA ARG A 98 -20.64 -11.05 18.08
C ARG A 98 -20.85 -11.71 16.72
N LYS A 99 -21.77 -12.68 16.65
CA LYS A 99 -22.10 -13.38 15.40
C LYS A 99 -22.62 -12.41 14.34
N LYS A 100 -23.58 -11.55 14.70
CA LYS A 100 -24.15 -10.54 13.79
C LYS A 100 -23.11 -9.56 13.28
N GLU A 101 -22.18 -9.09 14.11
CA GLU A 101 -21.12 -8.19 13.65
C GLU A 101 -20.17 -8.89 12.66
N VAL A 102 -19.77 -10.13 12.92
CA VAL A 102 -18.94 -10.90 11.98
C VAL A 102 -19.65 -11.13 10.64
N GLU A 103 -20.95 -11.44 10.67
CA GLU A 103 -21.76 -11.60 9.45
C GLU A 103 -21.88 -10.30 8.64
N LYS A 104 -22.03 -9.15 9.31
CA LYS A 104 -22.02 -7.83 8.66
C LYS A 104 -20.68 -7.55 7.99
N LEU A 105 -19.57 -7.79 8.69
CA LEU A 105 -18.22 -7.54 8.18
C LEU A 105 -17.88 -8.41 6.97
N ARG A 106 -18.45 -9.62 6.87
CA ARG A 106 -18.24 -10.49 5.69
C ARG A 106 -19.01 -10.01 4.47
N GLY A 107 -20.03 -9.15 4.64
CA GLY A 107 -20.97 -8.76 3.60
C GLY A 107 -21.72 -9.97 3.05
N LYS A 108 -23.00 -10.17 3.41
CA LYS A 108 -23.83 -11.16 2.69
C LYS A 108 -23.78 -10.79 1.21
N ARG A 109 -23.17 -11.64 0.36
CA ARG A 109 -23.00 -11.52 -1.11
C ARG A 109 -23.84 -10.38 -1.69
N LEU A 110 -23.33 -9.16 -1.56
CA LEU A 110 -24.06 -7.96 -1.94
C LEU A 110 -24.28 -8.06 -3.45
N LYS A 111 -25.54 -7.98 -3.88
CA LYS A 111 -25.88 -7.82 -5.29
C LYS A 111 -25.56 -6.40 -5.78
N ASP A 112 -25.43 -5.48 -4.84
CA ASP A 112 -25.22 -4.05 -5.08
C ASP A 112 -23.73 -3.69 -5.00
N GLU A 113 -23.38 -2.59 -5.66
CA GLU A 113 -22.06 -1.97 -5.62
C GLU A 113 -21.67 -1.58 -4.19
N ILE A 114 -20.46 -1.97 -3.78
CA ILE A 114 -19.92 -1.67 -2.45
C ILE A 114 -19.72 -0.15 -2.32
N LYS A 115 -20.25 0.43 -1.23
CA LYS A 115 -20.26 1.87 -1.01
C LYS A 115 -19.11 2.34 -0.11
N PRO A 116 -18.72 3.63 -0.18
CA PRO A 116 -17.60 4.16 0.61
C PRO A 116 -17.79 4.14 2.14
N TRP A 117 -18.96 3.81 2.68
CA TRP A 117 -19.16 3.66 4.12
C TRP A 117 -19.30 2.20 4.56
N ASP A 118 -19.32 1.26 3.61
CA ASP A 118 -19.43 -0.15 3.91
C ASP A 118 -18.16 -0.67 4.56
N ARG A 119 -18.30 -1.55 5.55
CA ARG A 119 -17.19 -2.22 6.26
C ARG A 119 -17.14 -3.70 5.88
N VAL A 120 -17.10 -3.96 4.57
CA VAL A 120 -17.17 -5.31 4.01
C VAL A 120 -15.77 -5.79 3.66
N TYR A 121 -15.43 -6.98 4.15
CA TYR A 121 -14.17 -7.67 3.93
C TYR A 121 -14.48 -8.98 3.20
N ASP A 122 -14.38 -8.94 1.88
CA ASP A 122 -14.54 -10.09 0.99
C ASP A 122 -13.35 -10.20 0.03
N TYR A 123 -13.20 -11.35 -0.61
CA TYR A 123 -12.06 -11.68 -1.44
C TYR A 123 -12.40 -11.62 -2.92
N ASP A 124 -11.40 -11.22 -3.71
CA ASP A 124 -11.46 -11.30 -5.16
C ASP A 124 -10.06 -11.53 -5.76
N TYR A 125 -10.01 -11.80 -7.05
CA TYR A 125 -8.80 -12.01 -7.83
C TYR A 125 -8.13 -10.68 -8.20
N TYR A 126 -6.86 -10.71 -8.61
CA TYR A 126 -6.25 -9.57 -9.28
C TYR A 126 -6.67 -9.56 -10.75
N ASN A 127 -7.91 -9.15 -11.00
CA ASN A 127 -8.50 -8.93 -12.31
C ASN A 127 -8.71 -7.44 -12.63
N ASP A 128 -8.16 -6.54 -11.80
CA ASP A 128 -8.32 -5.09 -11.84
C ASP A 128 -7.03 -4.33 -12.25
N LEU A 129 -6.02 -5.08 -12.69
CA LEU A 129 -4.72 -4.55 -13.12
C LEU A 129 -4.70 -4.17 -14.60
N GLY A 130 -5.48 -4.85 -15.44
CA GLY A 130 -5.59 -4.58 -16.87
C GLY A 130 -6.58 -3.46 -17.19
N ASP A 131 -6.54 -3.00 -18.43
CA ASP A 131 -7.48 -2.00 -18.96
C ASP A 131 -7.87 -2.33 -20.41
N PRO A 132 -8.54 -3.47 -20.65
CA PRO A 132 -8.82 -3.98 -22.00
C PRO A 132 -9.75 -3.05 -22.81
N ASP A 133 -10.50 -2.17 -22.14
CA ASP A 133 -11.37 -1.18 -22.80
C ASP A 133 -10.59 -0.09 -23.53
N ASN A 134 -9.34 0.16 -23.14
CA ASN A 134 -8.44 1.11 -23.80
C ASN A 134 -7.50 0.46 -24.83
N GLY A 135 -7.57 -0.86 -25.03
CA GLY A 135 -6.75 -1.57 -26.02
C GLY A 135 -6.27 -2.95 -25.55
N ARG A 136 -5.99 -3.84 -26.50
CA ARG A 136 -5.55 -5.22 -26.20
C ARG A 136 -4.18 -5.26 -25.52
N GLU A 137 -3.32 -4.31 -25.82
CA GLU A 137 -2.01 -4.12 -25.20
C GLU A 137 -2.08 -3.78 -23.70
N TYR A 138 -3.22 -3.28 -23.23
CA TYR A 138 -3.48 -2.97 -21.82
C TYR A 138 -4.19 -4.10 -21.08
N ALA A 139 -4.63 -5.16 -21.78
CA ALA A 139 -5.18 -6.35 -21.16
C ALA A 139 -4.11 -7.08 -20.33
N ARG A 140 -4.49 -7.61 -19.17
CA ARG A 140 -3.60 -8.37 -18.28
C ARG A 140 -4.31 -9.66 -17.84
N PRO A 141 -3.57 -10.77 -17.68
CA PRO A 141 -4.16 -12.00 -17.18
C PRO A 141 -4.62 -11.84 -15.73
N VAL A 142 -5.71 -12.52 -15.38
CA VAL A 142 -6.23 -12.57 -14.01
C VAL A 142 -5.31 -13.39 -13.12
N LEU A 143 -4.86 -12.83 -11.98
CA LEU A 143 -4.03 -13.55 -11.01
C LEU A 143 -4.85 -14.03 -9.80
N GLY A 144 -4.66 -15.29 -9.43
CA GLY A 144 -5.25 -15.96 -8.27
C GLY A 144 -5.97 -17.28 -8.58
N GLY A 145 -6.15 -17.63 -9.86
CA GLY A 145 -6.75 -18.89 -10.29
C GLY A 145 -5.79 -20.08 -10.24
N HIS A 146 -6.19 -21.20 -10.85
CA HIS A 146 -5.33 -22.38 -10.98
C HIS A 146 -4.15 -22.14 -11.96
N GLN A 147 -4.41 -21.42 -13.05
CA GLN A 147 -3.42 -21.13 -14.09
C GLN A 147 -2.33 -20.15 -13.61
N PHE A 148 -2.73 -19.11 -12.88
CA PHE A 148 -1.82 -18.12 -12.29
C PHE A 148 -2.10 -18.01 -10.79
N PRO A 149 -1.59 -18.93 -9.95
CA PRO A 149 -1.80 -18.89 -8.52
C PRO A 149 -1.25 -17.60 -7.90
N TYR A 150 -2.08 -16.91 -7.12
CA TYR A 150 -1.72 -15.65 -6.48
C TYR A 150 -2.62 -15.40 -5.24
N PRO A 151 -2.14 -14.66 -4.22
CA PRO A 151 -3.00 -14.21 -3.13
C PRO A 151 -4.27 -13.50 -3.62
N ARG A 152 -5.34 -13.56 -2.82
CA ARG A 152 -6.54 -12.78 -3.06
C ARG A 152 -6.35 -11.34 -2.59
N ARG A 153 -7.06 -10.42 -3.21
CA ARG A 153 -7.16 -9.02 -2.78
C ARG A 153 -8.54 -8.73 -2.19
N LEU A 154 -8.69 -7.54 -1.63
CA LEU A 154 -9.97 -7.03 -1.16
C LEU A 154 -10.94 -6.83 -2.33
N LYS A 155 -12.13 -7.39 -2.23
CA LYS A 155 -13.20 -7.18 -3.21
C LYS A 155 -13.66 -5.71 -3.21
N THR A 156 -13.77 -5.14 -4.41
CA THR A 156 -14.13 -3.73 -4.62
C THR A 156 -15.49 -3.55 -5.28
N GLY A 157 -15.95 -4.54 -6.05
CA GLY A 157 -17.31 -4.58 -6.58
C GLY A 157 -17.60 -3.57 -7.68
N ARG A 158 -16.59 -3.03 -8.38
CA ARG A 158 -16.79 -2.24 -9.60
C ARG A 158 -17.30 -3.15 -10.72
N PRO A 159 -17.98 -2.59 -11.75
CA PRO A 159 -18.42 -3.37 -12.90
C PRO A 159 -17.26 -3.99 -13.67
N ALA A 160 -17.56 -5.03 -14.44
CA ALA A 160 -16.61 -5.61 -15.38
C ALA A 160 -16.37 -4.68 -16.59
N CYS A 161 -15.21 -4.84 -17.23
CA CYS A 161 -14.87 -4.15 -18.48
C CYS A 161 -15.84 -4.52 -19.61
N GLN A 162 -16.04 -3.59 -20.55
CA GLN A 162 -16.96 -3.81 -21.67
C GLN A 162 -16.43 -4.87 -22.65
N HIS A 163 -15.12 -4.92 -22.85
CA HIS A 163 -14.47 -5.84 -23.79
C HIS A 163 -13.93 -7.12 -23.14
N ASP A 164 -14.02 -7.26 -21.82
CA ASP A 164 -13.61 -8.45 -21.07
C ASP A 164 -14.37 -8.56 -19.74
N GLU A 165 -15.37 -9.44 -19.67
CA GLU A 165 -16.19 -9.66 -18.47
C GLU A 165 -15.39 -10.25 -17.30
N SER A 166 -14.21 -10.82 -17.55
CA SER A 166 -13.34 -11.36 -16.50
C SER A 166 -12.51 -10.29 -15.79
N ALA A 167 -12.35 -9.12 -16.42
CA ALA A 167 -11.61 -7.99 -15.88
C ALA A 167 -12.54 -6.97 -15.21
N GLU A 168 -12.14 -6.44 -14.04
CA GLU A 168 -12.86 -5.37 -13.34
C GLU A 168 -12.39 -4.01 -13.87
N CYS A 169 -13.35 -3.09 -14.12
CA CYS A 169 -13.07 -1.74 -14.60
C CYS A 169 -12.11 -0.96 -13.69
N ARG A 170 -11.31 -0.09 -14.33
CA ARG A 170 -10.43 0.85 -13.64
C ARG A 170 -11.24 1.82 -12.75
N PRO A 171 -10.71 2.22 -11.59
CA PRO A 171 -11.31 3.28 -10.79
C PRO A 171 -11.22 4.62 -11.53
N ALA A 172 -12.12 5.55 -11.22
CA ALA A 172 -12.12 6.90 -11.82
C ALA A 172 -10.92 7.78 -11.42
N GLY A 173 -10.14 7.37 -10.41
CA GLY A 173 -8.91 8.06 -9.98
C GLY A 173 -7.98 7.14 -9.18
N CYS A 174 -6.72 7.55 -9.01
CA CYS A 174 -5.65 6.71 -8.46
C CYS A 174 -5.85 6.28 -6.98
N PHE A 175 -6.68 7.00 -6.23
CA PHE A 175 -6.95 6.73 -4.82
C PHE A 175 -8.44 6.48 -4.53
N GLN A 176 -9.22 6.16 -5.56
CA GLN A 176 -10.67 5.94 -5.47
C GLN A 176 -11.04 4.45 -5.45
N VAL A 177 -10.06 3.56 -5.22
CA VAL A 177 -10.32 2.14 -5.00
C VAL A 177 -10.99 1.95 -3.64
N TYR A 178 -12.08 1.17 -3.60
CA TYR A 178 -12.76 0.88 -2.35
C TYR A 178 -11.83 0.20 -1.35
N VAL A 179 -11.80 0.76 -0.14
CA VAL A 179 -11.16 0.20 1.06
C VAL A 179 -12.12 0.46 2.22
N PRO A 180 -12.40 -0.50 3.12
CA PRO A 180 -13.22 -0.27 4.31
C PRO A 180 -12.78 0.99 5.06
N PRO A 181 -13.71 1.84 5.53
CA PRO A 181 -13.39 3.16 6.09
C PRO A 181 -12.32 3.15 7.19
N ASP A 182 -12.31 2.11 8.01
CA ASP A 182 -11.40 1.99 9.15
C ASP A 182 -9.96 1.57 8.74
N GLU A 183 -9.77 1.07 7.50
CA GLU A 183 -8.47 0.69 6.93
C GLU A 183 -7.86 1.78 6.05
N ARG A 184 -8.61 2.86 5.80
CA ARG A 184 -8.13 3.98 4.99
C ARG A 184 -7.02 4.73 5.72
N LEU A 185 -6.13 5.32 4.93
CA LEU A 185 -5.19 6.30 5.45
C LEU A 185 -5.97 7.48 6.05
N SER A 186 -5.41 8.10 7.09
CA SER A 186 -5.94 9.38 7.56
C SER A 186 -5.79 10.41 6.45
N HIS A 187 -6.59 11.47 6.51
CA HIS A 187 -6.54 12.52 5.49
C HIS A 187 -5.14 13.13 5.38
N GLU A 188 -4.47 13.37 6.51
CA GLU A 188 -3.12 13.94 6.55
C GLU A 188 -2.10 13.02 5.88
N LYS A 189 -2.18 11.70 6.14
CA LYS A 189 -1.28 10.72 5.54
C LYS A 189 -1.58 10.50 4.07
N GLN A 190 -2.84 10.56 3.66
CA GLN A 190 -3.22 10.48 2.26
C GLN A 190 -2.71 11.71 1.49
N GLU A 191 -2.83 12.92 2.04
CA GLU A 191 -2.25 14.14 1.47
C GLU A 191 -0.72 14.03 1.36
N GLU A 192 -0.05 13.51 2.39
CA GLU A 192 1.40 13.26 2.36
C GLU A 192 1.79 12.31 1.23
N VAL A 193 1.11 11.16 1.09
CA VAL A 193 1.36 10.19 0.01
C VAL A 193 1.15 10.82 -1.38
N ILE A 194 0.09 11.61 -1.53
CA ILE A 194 -0.25 12.31 -2.77
C ILE A 194 0.84 13.34 -3.14
N ASN A 195 1.31 14.13 -2.17
CA ASN A 195 2.37 15.10 -2.38
C ASN A 195 3.70 14.42 -2.72
N ASN A 196 4.07 13.36 -1.99
CA ASN A 196 5.28 12.57 -2.28
C ASN A 196 5.25 11.94 -3.68
N LEU A 197 4.07 11.50 -4.15
CA LEU A 197 3.89 11.01 -5.51
C LEU A 197 4.10 12.12 -6.54
N ALA A 198 3.55 13.31 -6.28
CA ALA A 198 3.75 14.47 -7.15
C ALA A 198 5.24 14.84 -7.25
N ASP A 199 5.94 14.91 -6.12
CA ASP A 199 7.38 15.20 -6.07
C ASP A 199 8.20 14.14 -6.85
N ALA A 200 7.88 12.85 -6.66
CA ALA A 200 8.54 11.76 -7.38
C ALA A 200 8.32 11.83 -8.90
N LEU A 201 7.13 12.22 -9.35
CA LEU A 201 6.82 12.40 -10.78
C LEU A 201 7.57 13.57 -11.38
N ILE A 202 7.67 14.69 -10.65
CA ILE A 202 8.46 15.86 -11.06
C ILE A 202 9.92 15.44 -11.21
N HIS A 203 10.52 14.81 -10.19
CA HIS A 203 11.88 14.29 -10.22
C HIS A 203 12.13 13.37 -11.42
N PHE A 204 11.24 12.42 -11.65
CA PHE A 204 11.39 11.45 -12.74
C PHE A 204 11.43 12.11 -14.13
N ILE A 205 10.71 13.22 -14.32
CA ILE A 205 10.63 13.87 -15.62
C ILE A 205 11.72 14.93 -15.78
N THR A 206 12.02 15.73 -14.75
CA THR A 206 13.07 16.77 -14.79
C THR A 206 14.48 16.19 -14.66
N GLY A 207 14.61 14.97 -14.13
CA GLY A 207 15.87 14.25 -14.03
C GLY A 207 16.45 13.79 -15.37
N LYS A 208 15.69 13.83 -16.46
CA LYS A 208 16.17 13.42 -17.80
C LYS A 208 16.91 14.57 -18.50
N PRO A 209 18.15 14.38 -18.98
CA PRO A 209 18.88 15.43 -19.68
C PRO A 209 18.17 15.88 -20.96
N ARG A 210 18.29 17.18 -21.27
CA ARG A 210 17.82 17.77 -22.54
C ARG A 210 18.58 17.13 -23.69
N SER A 211 17.87 16.45 -24.60
CA SER A 211 18.31 16.33 -25.99
C SER A 211 17.33 17.12 -26.84
N GLU A 212 17.81 18.23 -27.42
CA GLU A 212 17.09 19.01 -28.44
C GLU A 212 16.97 18.26 -29.78
N SER A 213 17.49 17.03 -29.87
CA SER A 213 17.36 16.19 -31.05
C SER A 213 16.44 15.00 -30.76
N HIS A 214 15.48 14.77 -31.65
CA HIS A 214 14.61 13.58 -31.69
C HIS A 214 15.37 12.26 -31.99
N ARG A 215 16.66 12.17 -31.65
CA ARG A 215 17.45 10.95 -31.75
C ARG A 215 17.41 10.24 -30.40
N ASP A 216 16.88 9.02 -30.45
CA ASP A 216 16.85 7.98 -29.42
C ASP A 216 17.66 8.27 -28.14
N THR A 217 16.99 8.79 -27.10
CA THR A 217 17.55 9.13 -25.78
C THR A 217 17.56 7.93 -24.81
N SER A 218 17.68 6.72 -25.34
CA SER A 218 17.52 5.48 -24.58
C SER A 218 18.76 5.04 -23.80
N LYS A 219 19.86 5.81 -23.83
CA LYS A 219 21.14 5.45 -23.23
C LYS A 219 21.72 6.60 -22.41
N PHE A 220 22.33 6.25 -21.28
CA PHE A 220 23.21 7.14 -20.55
C PHE A 220 24.59 7.10 -21.20
N ASP A 221 25.18 8.25 -21.47
CA ASP A 221 26.50 8.34 -22.09
C ASP A 221 27.62 8.22 -21.04
N SER A 222 27.33 8.49 -19.76
CA SER A 222 28.29 8.30 -18.67
C SER A 222 27.63 8.06 -17.30
N PRO A 223 28.34 7.46 -16.32
CA PRO A 223 27.84 7.31 -14.94
C PRO A 223 27.50 8.64 -14.25
N GLU A 224 28.16 9.73 -14.64
CA GLU A 224 27.90 11.07 -14.12
C GLU A 224 26.46 11.53 -14.39
N GLU A 225 25.88 11.17 -15.54
CA GLU A 225 24.48 11.47 -15.86
C GLU A 225 23.49 10.80 -14.90
N ILE A 226 23.87 9.65 -14.33
CA ILE A 226 23.07 8.96 -13.31
C ILE A 226 23.14 9.74 -11.99
N PHE A 227 24.31 10.28 -11.64
CA PHE A 227 24.46 11.10 -10.43
C PHE A 227 23.72 12.44 -10.55
N ASP A 228 23.64 13.01 -11.75
CA ASP A 228 22.86 14.23 -12.02
C ASP A 228 21.35 14.06 -11.80
N PHE A 229 20.84 12.82 -11.77
CA PHE A 229 19.46 12.56 -11.35
C PHE A 229 19.25 12.88 -9.87
N PHE A 230 20.29 12.71 -9.05
CA PHE A 230 20.26 12.93 -7.61
C PHE A 230 20.81 14.28 -7.15
N SER A 231 21.25 15.11 -8.10
CA SER A 231 21.68 16.48 -7.82
C SER A 231 20.48 17.38 -7.56
N ASP A 232 20.63 18.32 -6.63
CA ASP A 232 19.63 19.35 -6.35
C ASP A 232 19.36 20.20 -7.59
N LYS A 233 18.09 20.26 -8.02
CA LYS A 233 17.65 21.09 -9.17
C LYS A 233 16.59 22.08 -8.72
N GLU A 234 16.80 23.36 -9.06
CA GLU A 234 15.75 24.37 -8.98
C GLU A 234 14.75 24.16 -10.13
N VAL A 235 13.54 23.70 -9.83
CA VAL A 235 12.43 23.70 -10.78
C VAL A 235 11.62 24.96 -10.54
N ARG A 236 11.83 26.00 -11.36
CA ARG A 236 11.12 27.29 -11.21
C ARG A 236 9.72 27.26 -11.82
N GLU A 237 9.56 26.59 -12.97
CA GLU A 237 8.30 26.37 -13.68
C GLU A 237 8.37 25.03 -14.44
N LEU A 238 7.26 24.28 -14.50
CA LEU A 238 7.19 23.06 -15.31
C LEU A 238 7.20 23.44 -16.79
N GLU A 239 8.25 23.03 -17.51
CA GLU A 239 8.33 23.27 -18.95
C GLU A 239 7.13 22.64 -19.70
N GLY A 240 6.66 23.27 -20.78
CA GLY A 240 5.43 22.84 -21.46
C GLY A 240 5.44 21.38 -21.94
N TRP A 241 6.59 20.83 -22.30
CA TRP A 241 6.73 19.43 -22.70
C TRP A 241 6.59 18.46 -21.51
N VAL A 242 7.01 18.86 -20.30
CA VAL A 242 6.84 18.09 -19.06
C VAL A 242 5.37 17.92 -18.76
N MET A 243 4.60 18.99 -18.89
CA MET A 243 3.15 18.98 -18.73
C MET A 243 2.45 18.08 -19.74
N GLN A 244 2.85 18.14 -21.02
CA GLN A 244 2.31 17.24 -22.06
C GLN A 244 2.62 15.76 -21.78
N LYS A 245 3.80 15.47 -21.21
CA LYS A 245 4.19 14.11 -20.83
C LYS A 245 3.42 13.61 -19.62
N LEU A 246 3.24 14.45 -18.59
CA LEU A 246 2.44 14.12 -17.41
C LEU A 246 0.98 13.85 -17.79
N GLN A 247 0.38 14.67 -18.65
CA GLN A 247 -0.98 14.46 -19.17
C GLN A 247 -1.19 13.09 -19.81
N LYS A 248 -0.13 12.47 -20.37
CA LYS A 248 -0.18 11.14 -20.97
C LYS A 248 0.07 10.00 -19.99
N LEU A 249 0.79 10.27 -18.90
CA LEU A 249 1.28 9.24 -17.98
C LEU A 249 0.41 9.07 -16.75
N VAL A 250 -0.28 10.12 -16.32
CA VAL A 250 -1.04 10.11 -15.07
C VAL A 250 -2.46 10.61 -15.27
N PRO A 251 -3.43 10.06 -14.51
CA PRO A 251 -4.78 10.59 -14.43
C PRO A 251 -4.85 12.08 -14.06
N THR A 252 -5.94 12.75 -14.47
CA THR A 252 -6.10 14.21 -14.35
C THR A 252 -6.08 14.70 -12.89
N ASP A 253 -6.56 13.88 -11.95
CA ASP A 253 -6.51 14.15 -10.51
C ASP A 253 -5.07 14.27 -9.99
N ILE A 254 -4.17 13.38 -10.41
CA ILE A 254 -2.74 13.47 -10.08
C ILE A 254 -2.11 14.68 -10.77
N LEU A 255 -2.42 14.92 -12.05
CA LEU A 255 -1.86 16.05 -12.80
C LEU A 255 -2.18 17.39 -12.12
N ASN A 256 -3.44 17.60 -11.73
CA ASN A 256 -3.86 18.83 -11.05
C ASN A 256 -3.12 19.03 -9.73
N GLN A 257 -2.84 17.94 -9.01
CA GLN A 257 -2.07 18.01 -7.78
C GLN A 257 -0.60 18.37 -8.05
N VAL A 258 0.03 17.77 -9.07
CA VAL A 258 1.41 18.11 -9.46
C VAL A 258 1.53 19.60 -9.74
N VAL A 259 0.58 20.16 -10.50
CA VAL A 259 0.52 21.60 -10.78
C VAL A 259 0.42 22.41 -9.48
N ALA A 260 -0.52 22.06 -8.59
CA ALA A 260 -0.71 22.75 -7.32
C ALA A 260 0.52 22.70 -6.40
N THR A 261 1.23 21.57 -6.37
CA THR A 261 2.48 21.40 -5.62
C THR A 261 3.58 22.31 -6.18
N THR A 262 3.73 22.38 -7.51
CA THR A 262 4.74 23.25 -8.14
C THR A 262 4.46 24.76 -7.97
N GLU A 263 3.19 25.17 -7.89
CA GLU A 263 2.84 26.57 -7.61
C GLU A 263 3.14 27.00 -6.17
N THR A 264 3.05 26.06 -5.22
CA THR A 264 3.21 26.32 -3.79
C THR A 264 4.65 26.14 -3.31
N SER A 265 5.38 25.18 -3.89
CA SER A 265 6.74 24.81 -3.52
C SER A 265 7.76 25.48 -4.43
N ARG A 266 8.19 26.70 -4.08
CA ARG A 266 9.33 27.40 -4.72
C ARG A 266 10.71 26.80 -4.41
N ASN A 267 10.79 25.64 -3.78
CA ASN A 267 12.04 25.15 -3.19
C ASN A 267 12.46 23.82 -3.81
N LEU A 268 13.75 23.75 -4.11
CA LEU A 268 14.59 22.56 -4.33
C LEU A 268 13.82 21.26 -4.12
N VAL A 269 13.58 20.55 -5.21
CA VAL A 269 13.06 19.20 -5.12
C VAL A 269 14.25 18.35 -4.65
N ASN A 270 14.28 18.12 -3.33
CA ASN A 270 15.40 17.55 -2.59
C ASN A 270 15.52 16.07 -2.93
N SER A 271 16.42 15.77 -3.86
CA SER A 271 16.68 14.38 -4.18
C SER A 271 17.52 13.79 -3.06
N GLN A 272 16.90 12.92 -2.25
CA GLN A 272 17.66 12.14 -1.27
C GLN A 272 18.69 11.29 -2.02
N LEU A 273 19.98 11.63 -1.84
CA LEU A 273 21.08 10.85 -2.39
C LEU A 273 20.99 9.41 -1.85
N PRO A 274 20.93 8.37 -2.70
CA PRO A 274 20.88 6.99 -2.25
C PRO A 274 22.04 6.69 -1.29
N SER A 275 21.73 6.04 -0.16
CA SER A 275 22.70 5.84 0.92
C SER A 275 23.96 5.10 0.50
N ILE A 276 23.87 4.25 -0.53
CA ILE A 276 25.01 3.50 -1.08
C ILE A 276 26.07 4.39 -1.75
N ILE A 277 25.68 5.55 -2.28
CA ILE A 277 26.60 6.50 -2.96
C ILE A 277 26.90 7.75 -2.11
N ALA A 278 26.44 7.78 -0.86
CA ALA A 278 26.57 8.94 0.01
C ALA A 278 28.02 9.19 0.48
N GLU A 279 28.77 8.12 0.77
CA GLU A 279 30.17 8.22 1.21
C GLU A 279 31.15 8.01 0.04
N ASP A 280 30.92 6.98 -0.77
CA ASP A 280 31.71 6.68 -1.97
C ASP A 280 30.76 6.45 -3.16
N LYS A 281 30.84 7.35 -4.14
CA LYS A 281 29.99 7.34 -5.35
C LYS A 281 30.14 6.07 -6.19
N TYR A 282 31.27 5.37 -6.06
CA TYR A 282 31.60 4.19 -6.85
C TYR A 282 31.57 2.89 -6.03
N ALA A 283 31.17 2.95 -4.74
CA ALA A 283 31.14 1.78 -3.86
C ALA A 283 30.35 0.59 -4.44
N TRP A 284 29.26 0.88 -5.16
CA TRP A 284 28.41 -0.13 -5.78
C TRP A 284 29.10 -0.94 -6.91
N LEU A 285 30.24 -0.48 -7.43
CA LEU A 285 31.05 -1.19 -8.42
C LEU A 285 31.99 -2.23 -7.80
N TYR A 286 32.20 -2.19 -6.48
CA TYR A 286 33.14 -3.10 -5.83
C TYR A 286 32.52 -4.49 -5.61
N ASP A 287 33.25 -5.55 -5.99
CA ASP A 287 32.86 -6.94 -5.72
C ASP A 287 32.59 -7.20 -4.23
N GLY A 288 33.34 -6.53 -3.35
CA GLY A 288 33.14 -6.60 -1.91
C GLY A 288 31.76 -6.08 -1.49
N GLU A 289 31.32 -4.97 -2.06
CA GLU A 289 29.99 -4.39 -1.79
C GLU A 289 28.88 -5.22 -2.43
N PHE A 290 29.09 -5.71 -3.65
CA PHE A 290 28.18 -6.66 -4.31
C PHE A 290 27.94 -7.91 -3.44
N GLY A 291 29.02 -8.52 -2.93
CA GLY A 291 28.95 -9.66 -2.03
C GLY A 291 28.29 -9.33 -0.68
N ARG A 292 28.61 -8.15 -0.11
CA ARG A 292 28.01 -7.66 1.15
C ARG A 292 26.50 -7.49 1.01
N GLN A 293 26.02 -6.94 -0.11
CA GLN A 293 24.59 -6.75 -0.35
C GLN A 293 23.78 -8.04 -0.39
N MET A 294 24.40 -9.17 -0.74
CA MET A 294 23.72 -10.46 -0.67
C MET A 294 23.41 -10.90 0.78
N LEU A 295 24.11 -10.35 1.77
CA LEU A 295 23.95 -10.67 3.18
C LEU A 295 23.26 -9.55 3.98
N ALA A 296 23.47 -8.29 3.58
CA ALA A 296 23.03 -7.11 4.31
C ALA A 296 22.59 -5.96 3.39
N GLY A 297 22.18 -6.27 2.16
CA GLY A 297 21.59 -5.32 1.20
C GLY A 297 20.07 -5.36 1.24
N THR A 298 19.44 -4.95 0.14
CA THR A 298 17.97 -4.84 0.03
C THR A 298 17.24 -6.19 -0.04
N ASN A 299 17.93 -7.26 -0.44
CA ASN A 299 17.36 -8.60 -0.57
C ASN A 299 18.28 -9.70 -0.01
N PRO A 300 18.49 -9.76 1.32
CA PRO A 300 19.47 -10.66 1.94
C PRO A 300 18.95 -12.11 2.12
N VAL A 301 17.80 -12.44 1.54
CA VAL A 301 17.08 -13.72 1.79
C VAL A 301 17.19 -14.73 0.65
N ARG A 302 17.94 -14.41 -0.42
CA ARG A 302 18.06 -15.27 -1.61
C ARG A 302 19.34 -16.09 -1.67
N ILE A 303 20.41 -15.62 -1.01
CA ILE A 303 21.69 -16.31 -1.01
C ILE A 303 21.56 -17.67 -0.31
N ARG A 304 22.16 -18.71 -0.89
CA ARG A 304 22.16 -20.06 -0.33
C ARG A 304 23.57 -20.62 -0.33
N LEU A 305 23.85 -21.52 0.61
CA LEU A 305 25.07 -22.31 0.58
C LEU A 305 24.99 -23.27 -0.60
N LEU A 306 26.02 -23.28 -1.44
CA LEU A 306 26.17 -24.26 -2.50
C LEU A 306 26.72 -25.55 -1.89
N LYS A 307 25.90 -26.60 -1.86
CA LYS A 307 26.27 -27.88 -1.24
C LYS A 307 26.90 -28.86 -2.21
N ASP A 308 26.48 -28.84 -3.47
CA ASP A 308 26.95 -29.72 -4.53
C ASP A 308 26.96 -28.99 -5.88
N TYR A 309 27.93 -29.32 -6.72
CA TYR A 309 28.08 -28.78 -8.06
C TYR A 309 26.90 -29.14 -8.98
N SER A 310 26.22 -30.27 -8.73
CA SER A 310 25.02 -30.66 -9.48
C SER A 310 23.85 -29.66 -9.35
N GLU A 311 23.86 -28.80 -8.32
CA GLU A 311 22.88 -27.72 -8.17
C GLU A 311 23.06 -26.61 -9.21
N ILE A 312 24.28 -26.43 -9.74
CA ILE A 312 24.57 -25.45 -10.81
C ILE A 312 23.98 -25.94 -12.13
N GLU A 313 24.15 -27.22 -12.46
CA GLU A 313 23.65 -27.82 -13.70
C GLU A 313 22.12 -27.73 -13.83
N ARG A 314 21.40 -27.84 -12.70
CA ARG A 314 19.93 -27.67 -12.65
C ARG A 314 19.44 -26.25 -12.91
N THR A 315 20.33 -25.25 -12.92
CA THR A 315 19.98 -23.84 -13.09
C THR A 315 20.12 -23.32 -14.53
N ASN A 316 20.44 -24.18 -15.51
CA ASN A 316 20.72 -23.78 -16.90
C ASN A 316 21.73 -22.61 -17.01
N TRP A 317 22.66 -22.51 -16.06
CA TRP A 317 23.71 -21.51 -16.10
C TRP A 317 24.59 -21.73 -17.34
N PRO A 318 24.95 -20.69 -18.13
CA PRO A 318 25.81 -20.85 -19.28
C PRO A 318 27.14 -21.47 -18.86
N ASN A 319 27.55 -22.54 -19.55
CA ASN A 319 28.89 -23.10 -19.35
C ASN A 319 29.91 -22.08 -19.85
N ASP A 320 30.46 -21.27 -18.95
CA ASP A 320 31.63 -20.46 -19.26
C ASP A 320 32.84 -21.38 -19.46
N ASP A 321 33.52 -21.22 -20.60
CA ASP A 321 34.76 -21.90 -21.02
C ASP A 321 35.99 -21.60 -20.13
N THR A 322 35.79 -21.26 -18.86
CA THR A 322 36.86 -20.99 -17.91
C THR A 322 37.46 -22.30 -17.39
N GLY A 323 38.65 -22.62 -17.92
CA GLY A 323 39.47 -23.82 -17.75
C GLY A 323 39.40 -24.65 -16.45
N LYS A 324 39.74 -25.94 -16.59
CA LYS A 324 39.73 -27.02 -15.57
C LYS A 324 40.23 -26.62 -14.17
N THR A 325 41.19 -25.70 -14.05
CA THR A 325 41.76 -25.23 -12.78
C THR A 325 40.76 -24.49 -11.87
N ILE A 326 39.76 -23.79 -12.44
CA ILE A 326 38.74 -23.08 -11.67
C ILE A 326 37.69 -24.04 -11.10
N GLN A 327 37.44 -25.18 -11.76
CA GLN A 327 36.51 -26.20 -11.27
C GLN A 327 37.04 -26.91 -10.02
N GLU A 328 38.35 -27.19 -9.94
CA GLU A 328 38.96 -27.86 -8.78
C GLU A 328 38.98 -26.96 -7.53
N VAL A 329 39.33 -25.67 -7.69
CA VAL A 329 39.25 -24.67 -6.60
C VAL A 329 37.81 -24.47 -6.13
N ARG A 330 36.83 -24.49 -7.05
CA ARG A 330 35.40 -24.39 -6.71
C ARG A 330 34.91 -25.63 -5.95
N LYS A 331 35.33 -26.84 -6.34
CA LYS A 331 35.01 -28.09 -5.63
C LYS A 331 35.56 -28.11 -4.20
N GLY A 332 36.81 -27.67 -3.99
CA GLY A 332 37.41 -27.57 -2.65
C GLY A 332 36.65 -26.60 -1.74
N ARG A 333 36.26 -25.41 -2.24
CA ARG A 333 35.47 -24.43 -1.47
C ARG A 333 34.05 -24.90 -1.15
N ILE A 334 33.45 -25.74 -2.00
CA ILE A 334 32.14 -26.37 -1.73
C ILE A 334 32.27 -27.35 -0.56
N GLN A 335 33.31 -28.20 -0.55
CA GLN A 335 33.57 -29.14 0.54
C GLN A 335 33.83 -28.44 1.88
N GLU A 336 34.44 -27.25 1.86
CA GLU A 336 34.65 -26.41 3.04
C GLU A 336 33.40 -25.61 3.48
N GLY A 337 32.27 -25.71 2.77
CA GLY A 337 31.06 -24.94 3.07
C GLY A 337 31.24 -23.42 2.87
N ARG A 338 32.19 -23.01 2.03
CA ARG A 338 32.51 -21.59 1.76
C ARG A 338 31.94 -21.09 0.44
N SER A 339 31.41 -21.97 -0.39
CA SER A 339 30.76 -21.62 -1.66
C SER A 339 29.29 -21.26 -1.45
N LYS A 340 28.87 -20.11 -1.97
CA LYS A 340 27.46 -19.68 -1.95
C LYS A 340 26.97 -19.48 -3.38
N ILE A 341 25.67 -19.70 -3.60
CA ILE A 341 25.01 -19.54 -4.88
C ILE A 341 23.83 -18.56 -4.72
N LEU A 342 23.67 -17.70 -5.71
CA LEU A 342 22.52 -16.84 -5.88
C LEU A 342 21.89 -17.17 -7.23
N ASN A 343 20.66 -17.67 -7.22
CA ASN A 343 19.92 -17.84 -8.46
C ASN A 343 19.17 -16.54 -8.72
N VAL A 344 19.68 -15.73 -9.64
CA VAL A 344 19.07 -14.46 -10.05
C VAL A 344 17.99 -14.80 -11.06
N SER A 345 16.77 -15.08 -10.61
CA SER A 345 15.62 -15.03 -11.52
C SER A 345 15.42 -13.57 -11.90
N SER A 346 15.87 -13.16 -13.09
CA SER A 346 15.59 -11.84 -13.63
C SER A 346 14.09 -11.69 -13.83
N GLY A 347 13.42 -11.06 -12.86
CA GLY A 347 12.05 -10.58 -12.99
C GLY A 347 11.95 -9.26 -13.76
N CYS A 348 13.00 -8.86 -14.48
CA CYS A 348 12.91 -7.82 -15.49
C CYS A 348 12.23 -8.44 -16.71
N ALA A 349 11.02 -8.00 -17.01
CA ALA A 349 10.41 -8.22 -18.31
C ALA A 349 11.45 -7.85 -19.38
N GLY A 350 11.93 -8.84 -20.12
CA GLY A 350 12.71 -8.60 -21.32
C GLY A 350 11.84 -7.77 -22.23
N VAL A 351 12.30 -6.55 -22.52
CA VAL A 351 11.91 -5.89 -23.76
C VAL A 351 12.61 -6.71 -24.83
N ASP A 352 11.85 -7.55 -25.52
CA ASP A 352 12.32 -8.22 -26.72
C ASP A 352 12.80 -7.15 -27.72
N ARG A 353 13.90 -7.50 -28.38
CA ARG A 353 14.78 -6.64 -29.20
C ARG A 353 14.10 -5.87 -30.31
#